data_AF-A0A7S1D877-F1
#
_entry.id   AF-A0A7S1D877-F1
#
_cell.length_a   1.000
_cell.length_b   1.000
_cell.length_c   1.000
_cell.angle_alpha   90.00
_cell.angle_beta   90.00
_cell.angle_gamma   90.00
#
_symmetry.space_group_name_H-M   'P 1'
#
loop_
_entity.id
_entity.type
_entity.pdbx_description
1 polymer ?
#
loop_
_entity_poly.entity_id
_entity_poly.type
_entity_poly.pdbx_seq_one_letter_code
_entity_poly.pdbx_strand_id
1 'polypeptide(L)'
;AEAWRKLPPVDRAVWEEKARLDKKRFEIEKTMYTGPWKILAPCKPGRDPKAPKRPMSAFLSFSNSKRGTIKRINPEATNGEISRTLAQMWRDAPGDVRQAYID
;
A
#
# COMPACT_ATOMS: atom_id res chain seq x y z
N ALA A 1 32.05 -16.91 -8.08
CA ALA A 1 31.18 -16.64 -9.26
C ALA A 1 31.68 -17.32 -10.55
N GLU A 2 32.99 -17.57 -10.73
CA GLU A 2 33.53 -18.20 -11.95
C GLU A 2 33.00 -19.61 -12.25
N ALA A 3 32.75 -20.42 -11.22
CA ALA A 3 32.26 -21.79 -11.38
C ALA A 3 30.88 -21.86 -12.05
N TRP A 4 29.97 -20.92 -11.76
CA TRP A 4 28.65 -20.86 -12.41
C TRP A 4 28.74 -20.43 -13.88
N ARG A 5 29.68 -19.53 -14.19
CA ARG A 5 29.92 -19.05 -15.56
C ARG A 5 30.56 -20.09 -16.47
N LYS A 6 31.37 -21.01 -15.91
CA LYS A 6 32.06 -22.08 -16.65
C LYS A 6 31.21 -23.36 -16.84
N LEU A 7 30.02 -23.44 -16.24
CA LEU A 7 29.16 -24.61 -16.39
C LEU A 7 28.51 -24.68 -17.79
N PRO A 8 28.49 -25.87 -18.42
CA PRO A 8 27.75 -26.13 -19.64
C PRO A 8 26.28 -25.69 -19.50
N PRO A 9 25.63 -25.24 -20.59
CA PRO A 9 24.21 -24.89 -20.57
C PRO A 9 23.31 -26.02 -20.07
N VAL A 10 23.69 -27.28 -20.32
CA VAL A 10 22.95 -28.47 -19.91
C VAL A 10 22.94 -28.62 -18.38
N ASP A 11 24.08 -28.40 -17.73
CA ASP A 11 24.17 -28.48 -16.26
C ASP A 11 23.44 -27.32 -15.60
N ARG A 12 23.49 -26.13 -16.21
CA ARG A 12 22.73 -24.96 -15.76
C ARG A 12 21.21 -25.15 -15.89
N ALA A 13 20.75 -25.83 -16.94
CA ALA A 13 19.32 -26.08 -17.17
C ALA A 13 18.67 -26.88 -16.02
N VAL A 14 19.38 -27.84 -15.42
CA VAL A 14 18.88 -28.61 -14.26
C VAL A 14 18.63 -27.68 -13.05
N TRP A 15 19.52 -26.72 -12.84
CA TRP A 15 19.39 -25.74 -11.76
C TRP A 15 18.33 -24.67 -12.06
N GLU A 16 18.22 -24.24 -13.31
CA GLU A 16 17.18 -23.31 -13.76
C GLU A 16 15.79 -23.92 -13.60
N GLU A 17 15.62 -25.20 -13.95
CA GLU A 17 14.35 -25.90 -13.77
C GLU A 17 14.02 -26.09 -12.29
N LYS A 18 15.00 -26.45 -11.45
CA LYS A 18 14.81 -26.48 -9.98
C LYS A 18 14.40 -25.11 -9.43
N ALA A 19 15.05 -24.03 -9.86
CA ALA A 19 14.71 -22.68 -9.46
C ALA A 19 13.30 -22.27 -9.92
N ARG A 20 12.90 -22.70 -11.14
CA ARG A 20 11.56 -22.46 -11.67
C ARG A 20 10.49 -23.17 -10.83
N LEU A 21 10.72 -24.43 -10.45
CA LEU A 21 9.82 -25.20 -9.60
C LEU A 21 9.72 -24.61 -8.19
N ASP A 22 10.85 -24.21 -7.60
CA ASP A 22 10.91 -23.55 -6.29
C ASP A 22 10.14 -22.22 -6.29
N LYS A 23 10.30 -21.41 -7.36
CA LYS A 23 9.55 -20.17 -7.54
C LYS A 23 8.04 -20.41 -7.58
N LYS A 24 7.57 -21.43 -8.32
CA LYS A 24 6.15 -21.79 -8.37
C LYS A 24 5.63 -22.24 -7.00
N ARG A 25 6.41 -23.06 -6.27
CA ARG A 25 6.07 -23.46 -4.90
C ARG A 25 5.88 -22.23 -4.01
N PHE A 26 6.83 -21.31 -4.04
CA PHE A 26 6.77 -20.07 -3.27
C PHE A 26 5.58 -19.20 -3.64
N GLU A 27 5.24 -19.08 -4.93
CA GLU A 27 4.06 -18.33 -5.37
C GLU A 27 2.76 -18.93 -4.82
N ILE A 28 2.61 -20.26 -4.87
CA ILE A 28 1.46 -20.96 -4.30
C ILE A 28 1.39 -20.76 -2.78
N GLU A 29 2.50 -21.00 -2.07
CA GLU A 29 2.60 -20.78 -0.62
C GLU A 29 2.25 -19.33 -0.25
N LYS A 30 2.74 -18.36 -1.03
CA LYS A 30 2.45 -16.94 -0.84
C LYS A 30 0.97 -16.61 -1.06
N THR A 31 0.31 -17.22 -2.04
CA THR A 31 -1.14 -17.02 -2.25
C THR A 31 -1.98 -17.65 -1.14
N MET A 32 -1.55 -18.79 -0.60
CA MET A 32 -2.26 -19.50 0.47
C MET A 32 -2.05 -18.87 1.84
N TYR A 33 -0.94 -18.14 2.03
CA TYR A 33 -0.60 -17.53 3.30
C TYR A 33 -1.50 -16.32 3.64
N THR A 34 -2.49 -16.57 4.52
CA THR A 34 -3.41 -15.56 5.11
C THR A 34 -2.90 -14.97 6.44
N GLY A 35 -1.69 -15.35 6.87
CA GLY A 35 -1.10 -14.81 8.10
C GLY A 35 -0.55 -13.39 7.93
N PRO A 36 -0.21 -12.70 9.04
CA PRO A 36 0.51 -11.43 8.97
C PRO A 36 1.94 -11.69 8.49
N TRP A 37 2.21 -11.45 7.21
CA TRP A 37 3.56 -11.55 6.66
C TRP A 37 4.38 -10.42 7.31
N LYS A 38 5.22 -10.75 8.31
CA LYS A 38 6.11 -9.82 9.01
C LYS A 38 7.29 -9.37 8.14
N ILE A 39 7.02 -9.05 6.86
CA ILE A 39 7.91 -8.14 6.15
C ILE A 39 7.67 -6.76 6.74
N LEU A 40 8.71 -6.21 7.36
CA LEU A 40 8.76 -4.80 7.67
C LEU A 40 8.55 -4.07 6.35
N ALA A 41 7.38 -3.44 6.16
CA ALA A 41 7.11 -2.70 4.94
C ALA A 41 8.28 -1.74 4.71
N PRO A 42 8.92 -1.75 3.53
CA PRO A 42 10.06 -0.89 3.29
C PRO A 42 9.64 0.55 3.60
N CYS A 43 10.40 1.21 4.47
CA CYS A 43 10.16 2.60 4.82
C CYS A 43 10.15 3.38 3.51
N LYS A 44 9.01 3.96 3.15
CA LYS A 44 8.88 4.74 1.91
C LYS A 44 9.91 5.87 1.99
N PRO A 45 10.80 6.02 0.99
CA PRO A 45 11.79 7.08 1.01
C PRO A 45 11.09 8.43 1.18
N GLY A 46 11.70 9.33 1.97
CA GLY A 46 11.21 10.69 2.16
C GLY A 46 11.01 11.38 0.81
N ARG A 47 10.04 12.28 0.72
CA ARG A 47 9.81 13.04 -0.51
C ARG A 47 10.92 14.07 -0.70
N ASP A 48 11.44 14.19 -1.92
CA ASP A 48 12.40 15.25 -2.27
C ASP A 48 11.81 16.65 -2.01
N PRO A 49 12.53 17.58 -1.35
CA PRO A 49 12.03 18.92 -1.07
C PRO A 49 11.69 19.75 -2.32
N LYS A 50 12.33 19.44 -3.46
CA LYS A 50 12.11 20.12 -4.74
C LYS A 50 10.99 19.49 -5.59
N ALA A 51 10.46 18.34 -5.20
CA ALA A 51 9.40 17.67 -5.96
C ALA A 51 8.05 18.33 -5.72
N PRO A 52 7.20 18.47 -6.76
CA PRO A 52 5.86 19.01 -6.60
C PRO A 52 5.02 18.13 -5.66
N LYS A 53 4.18 18.78 -4.85
CA LYS A 53 3.27 18.09 -3.94
C LYS A 53 2.24 17.30 -4.77
N ARG A 54 1.97 16.04 -4.36
CA ARG A 54 0.95 15.21 -5.00
C ARG A 54 -0.42 15.87 -4.89
N PRO A 55 -1.30 15.72 -5.89
CA PRO A 55 -2.68 16.16 -5.77
C PRO A 55 -3.34 15.48 -4.57
N MET A 56 -4.28 16.18 -3.95
CA MET A 56 -5.07 15.62 -2.86
C MET A 56 -5.99 14.54 -3.43
N SER A 57 -6.07 13.39 -2.74
CA SER A 57 -7.06 12.36 -3.06
C SER A 57 -8.47 12.86 -2.68
N ALA A 58 -9.50 12.33 -3.33
CA ALA A 58 -10.91 12.60 -3.03
C ALA A 58 -11.25 12.56 -1.53
N PHE A 59 -10.76 11.52 -0.83
CA PHE A 59 -10.95 11.41 0.62
C PHE A 59 -10.26 12.54 1.39
N LEU A 60 -9.08 12.98 0.94
CA LEU A 60 -8.32 14.05 1.58
C LEU A 60 -9.04 15.40 1.43
N SER A 61 -9.62 15.67 0.26
CA SER A 61 -10.46 16.85 0.01
C SER A 61 -11.73 16.86 0.86
N PHE A 62 -12.42 15.72 0.95
CA PHE A 62 -13.59 15.54 1.82
C PHE A 62 -13.23 15.74 3.30
N SER A 63 -12.16 15.08 3.77
CA SER A 63 -11.74 15.15 5.17
C SER A 63 -11.32 16.56 5.58
N ASN A 64 -10.63 17.32 4.71
CA ASN A 64 -10.28 18.72 4.98
C ASN A 64 -11.53 19.59 5.17
N SER A 65 -12.56 19.39 4.34
CA SER A 65 -13.81 20.17 4.40
C SER A 65 -14.62 19.90 5.68
N LYS A 66 -14.61 18.65 6.17
CA LYS A 66 -15.43 18.23 7.33
C LYS A 66 -14.66 18.23 8.65
N ARG A 67 -13.34 18.15 8.63
CA ARG A 67 -12.49 18.12 9.84
C ARG A 67 -12.69 19.35 10.72
N GLY A 68 -12.85 20.54 10.14
CA GLY A 68 -13.12 21.77 10.91
C GLY A 68 -14.43 21.68 11.71
N THR A 69 -15.48 21.14 11.10
CA THR A 69 -16.76 20.93 11.76
C THR A 69 -16.66 19.92 12.91
N ILE A 70 -16.02 18.78 12.68
CA ILE A 70 -15.89 17.72 13.71
C ILE A 70 -15.00 18.19 14.86
N LYS A 71 -13.90 18.90 14.56
CA LYS A 71 -13.00 19.44 15.60
C LYS A 71 -13.69 20.49 16.46
N ARG A 72 -14.62 21.27 15.90
CA ARG A 72 -15.41 22.24 16.66
C ARG A 72 -16.44 21.57 17.57
N ILE A 73 -17.06 20.48 17.10
CA ILE A 73 -18.03 19.70 17.90
C ILE A 73 -17.32 18.92 19.00
N ASN A 74 -16.14 18.38 18.69
CA ASN A 74 -15.33 17.59 19.63
C ASN A 74 -13.90 18.17 19.71
N PRO A 75 -13.69 19.27 20.46
CA PRO A 75 -12.38 19.88 20.61
C PRO A 75 -11.38 19.01 21.40
N GLU A 76 -11.88 18.12 22.25
CA GLU A 76 -11.10 17.15 23.04
C GLU A 76 -10.66 15.92 22.24
N ALA A 77 -11.31 15.64 21.10
CA ALA A 77 -11.02 14.43 20.33
C ALA A 77 -9.64 14.50 19.67
N THR A 78 -8.91 13.39 19.71
CA THR A 78 -7.59 13.31 19.10
C THR A 78 -7.73 13.35 17.57
N ASN A 79 -6.76 13.95 16.87
CA ASN A 79 -6.74 13.97 15.40
C ASN A 79 -6.91 12.57 14.76
N GLY A 80 -6.44 11.51 15.44
CA GLY A 80 -6.64 10.12 15.04
C GLY A 80 -8.10 9.66 15.10
N GLU A 81 -8.84 10.05 16.13
CA GLU A 81 -10.26 9.72 16.30
C GLU A 81 -11.11 10.46 15.29
N ILE A 82 -10.85 11.76 15.11
CA ILE A 82 -11.49 12.59 14.07
C ILE A 82 -11.28 11.96 12.68
N SER A 83 -10.05 11.50 12.40
CA SER A 83 -9.74 10.87 11.11
C SER A 83 -10.45 9.52 10.95
N ARG A 84 -10.64 8.75 12.03
CA ARG A 84 -11.40 7.50 12.02
C ARG A 84 -12.87 7.75 11.74
N THR A 85 -13.49 8.73 12.40
CA THR A 85 -14.88 9.12 12.16
C THR A 85 -15.09 9.59 10.72
N LEU A 86 -14.18 10.41 10.18
CA LEU A 86 -14.23 10.85 8.79
C LEU A 86 -14.08 9.69 7.80
N ALA A 87 -13.20 8.73 8.08
CA ALA A 87 -13.04 7.55 7.25
C ALA A 87 -14.31 6.69 7.22
N GLN A 88 -15.00 6.56 8.36
CA GLN A 88 -16.28 5.86 8.43
C GLN A 88 -17.36 6.60 7.62
N MET A 89 -17.50 7.92 7.83
CA MET A 89 -18.43 8.75 7.04
C MET A 89 -18.17 8.66 5.52
N TRP A 90 -16.91 8.56 5.10
CA TRP A 90 -16.57 8.38 3.68
C TRP A 90 -16.94 7.00 3.13
N ARG A 91 -16.79 5.94 3.94
CA ARG A 91 -17.21 4.58 3.58
C ARG A 91 -18.73 4.43 3.48
N ASP A 92 -19.46 5.20 4.28
CA ASP A 92 -20.93 5.19 4.32
C ASP A 92 -21.55 6.19 3.32
N ALA A 93 -20.79 7.20 2.87
CA ALA A 93 -21.27 8.19 1.91
C ALA A 93 -21.65 7.54 0.57
N PRO A 94 -22.76 7.93 -0.08
CA PRO A 94 -23.14 7.40 -1.39
C PRO A 94 -22.10 7.76 -2.47
N GLY A 95 -22.06 6.96 -3.54
CA GLY A 95 -21.12 7.12 -4.65
C GLY A 95 -21.09 8.53 -5.22
N ASP A 96 -22.24 9.18 -5.32
CA ASP A 96 -22.40 10.54 -5.85
C ASP A 96 -21.61 11.58 -5.04
N VAL A 97 -21.65 11.46 -3.71
CA VAL A 97 -20.89 12.35 -2.82
C VAL A 97 -19.40 12.09 -2.98
N ARG A 98 -18.99 10.84 -3.18
CA ARG A 98 -17.57 10.51 -3.40
C ARG A 98 -17.09 11.04 -4.75
N GLN A 99 -17.93 10.92 -5.79
CA GLN A 99 -17.66 11.36 -7.15
C GLN A 99 -17.42 12.87 -7.22
N ALA A 100 -18.17 13.67 -6.45
CA ALA A 100 -17.97 15.11 -6.35
C ALA A 100 -16.58 15.54 -5.83
N TYR A 101 -15.79 14.63 -5.25
CA TYR A 101 -14.42 14.89 -4.80
C TYR A 101 -13.36 14.17 -5.64
N ILE A 102 -13.74 13.41 -6.68
CA ILE A 102 -12.80 12.67 -7.54
C ILE A 102 -12.21 13.57 -8.65
N ASP A 103 -12.93 14.64 -9.03
CA ASP A 103 -12.49 15.68 -9.98
C ASP A 103 -11.43 16.63 -9.41
#